data_AF-A0A932E052-F1
#
_entry.id   AF-A0A932E052-F1
#
_cell.length_a   1.000
_cell.length_b   1.000
_cell.length_c   1.000
_cell.angle_alpha   90.00
_cell.angle_beta   90.00
_cell.angle_gamma   90.00
#
_symmetry.space_group_name_H-M   'P 1'
#
loop_
_entity.id
_entity.type
_entity.pdbx_description
1 polymer ?
#
loop_
_entity_poly.entity_id
_entity_poly.type
_entity_poly.pdbx_seq_one_letter_code
_entity_poly.pdbx_strand_id
1 'polypeptide(L)'
;MIFKALACDYDGTLASHDRIGGEALAALERARGAGLGLILATGRTFFELIRVCERLDLFDAVVAENGGVLYFPATGVMRDQAPPPPPRLLAALDARGVPFQVGRVIVATWRPEEPRVRDALAALGVRMELVYNRAALMLLPPGISKGTGVQQAIRALGLSFHDVLAFGDAENDLDFLAACGWAACPADGVPELRERADWVFPGDDGAGIARAITGPILDGGLPIARSRRHQIAIGWSAETAEEVTIPERGVNVLIQGDTLSGKSWLAGVLVERLLARHYSVCIIDPEGDYHVLAPLPGVSWLDVRDADAFSRALAHFEHDPSACVVLDLSGLDQPRKLGLIAAGLALLREHRCRRGPPHWVILDEAHYTLRADGVADDAIGIEDKGFCLITYRASELSDSLLRACDVFLFARTTAATELDALRARLGRLPDAGVDVGAVLQHLPQGEFLLIRTEEAGPRT
;
A
#
# COMPACT_ATOMS: atom_id res chain seq x y z
N MET A 1 -5.97 10.93 0.19
CA MET A 1 -5.89 10.04 -1.01
C MET A 1 -4.88 8.93 -0.74
N ILE A 2 -5.30 7.67 -0.81
CA ILE A 2 -4.54 6.51 -0.33
C ILE A 2 -3.45 6.05 -1.32
N PHE A 3 -3.66 6.26 -2.62
CA PHE A 3 -2.64 5.96 -3.64
C PHE A 3 -1.78 7.18 -3.94
N LYS A 4 -0.54 6.94 -4.32
CA LYS A 4 0.41 7.94 -4.85
C LYS A 4 0.79 7.68 -6.30
N ALA A 5 0.54 6.48 -6.82
CA ALA A 5 0.70 6.20 -8.24
C ALA A 5 -0.28 5.17 -8.77
N LEU A 6 -0.52 5.25 -10.07
CA LEU A 6 -1.22 4.24 -10.86
C LEU A 6 -0.22 3.54 -11.77
N ALA A 7 -0.22 2.21 -11.73
CA ALA A 7 0.51 1.40 -12.69
C ALA A 7 -0.50 0.74 -13.64
N CYS A 8 -0.29 0.85 -14.94
CA CYS A 8 -1.23 0.31 -15.92
C CYS A 8 -0.50 -0.54 -16.94
N ASP A 9 -1.05 -1.70 -17.28
CA ASP A 9 -0.67 -2.36 -18.51
C ASP A 9 -1.10 -1.53 -19.73
N TYR A 10 -0.36 -1.67 -20.82
CA TYR A 10 -0.66 -0.98 -22.07
C TYR A 10 -1.73 -1.73 -22.90
N ASP A 11 -1.52 -3.01 -23.18
CA ASP A 11 -2.20 -3.73 -24.26
C ASP A 11 -3.46 -4.46 -23.76
N GLY A 12 -4.65 -3.99 -24.13
CA GLY A 12 -5.90 -4.54 -23.61
C GLY A 12 -6.38 -3.86 -22.33
N THR A 13 -5.50 -3.13 -21.67
CA THR A 13 -5.82 -2.28 -20.51
C THR A 13 -6.02 -0.81 -20.93
N LEU A 14 -4.95 -0.07 -21.24
CA LEU A 14 -5.06 1.36 -21.64
C LEU A 14 -5.31 1.57 -23.13
N ALA A 15 -4.78 0.69 -23.96
CA ALA A 15 -4.73 0.85 -25.40
C ALA A 15 -5.52 -0.23 -26.14
N SER A 16 -6.22 0.22 -27.18
CA SER A 16 -6.91 -0.61 -28.17
C SER A 16 -6.40 -0.24 -29.55
N HIS A 17 -6.00 -1.23 -30.35
CA HIS A 17 -5.44 -1.01 -31.69
C HIS A 17 -4.22 -0.04 -31.67
N ASP A 18 -3.26 -0.31 -30.78
CA ASP A 18 -2.01 0.47 -30.63
C ASP A 18 -2.20 1.94 -30.20
N ARG A 19 -3.38 2.31 -29.70
CA ARG A 19 -3.69 3.69 -29.28
C ARG A 19 -4.41 3.74 -27.95
N ILE A 20 -3.99 4.67 -27.10
CA ILE A 20 -4.72 5.00 -25.87
C ILE A 20 -5.99 5.76 -26.26
N GLY A 21 -7.14 5.32 -25.76
CA GLY A 21 -8.42 5.99 -26.01
C GLY A 21 -8.45 7.41 -25.42
N GLY A 22 -9.15 8.34 -26.06
CA GLY A 22 -9.21 9.75 -25.62
C GLY A 22 -9.74 9.93 -24.19
N GLU A 23 -10.69 9.10 -23.77
CA GLU A 23 -11.21 9.11 -22.39
C GLU A 23 -10.17 8.62 -21.37
N ALA A 24 -9.46 7.53 -21.67
CA ALA A 24 -8.38 7.02 -20.83
C ALA A 24 -7.26 8.06 -20.72
N LEU A 25 -6.90 8.71 -21.82
CA LEU A 25 -5.90 9.78 -21.84
C LEU A 25 -6.31 10.95 -20.93
N ALA A 26 -7.54 11.44 -21.08
CA ALA A 26 -8.06 12.52 -20.24
C ALA A 26 -8.13 12.13 -18.76
N ALA A 27 -8.44 10.87 -18.45
CA ALA A 27 -8.45 10.37 -17.08
C ALA A 27 -7.04 10.32 -16.48
N LEU A 28 -6.04 9.85 -17.24
CA LEU A 28 -4.63 9.86 -16.82
C LEU A 28 -4.13 11.30 -16.58
N GLU A 29 -4.50 12.24 -17.46
CA GLU A 29 -4.18 13.66 -17.27
C GLU A 29 -4.80 14.24 -16.00
N ARG A 30 -6.05 13.88 -15.68
CA ARG A 30 -6.70 14.25 -14.41
C ARG A 30 -6.02 13.62 -13.20
N ALA A 31 -5.66 12.34 -13.28
CA ALA A 31 -4.92 11.66 -12.22
C ALA A 31 -3.59 12.37 -11.92
N ARG A 32 -2.84 12.73 -12.96
CA ARG A 32 -1.61 13.51 -12.84
C ARG A 32 -1.86 14.89 -12.25
N GLY A 33 -2.92 15.57 -12.69
CA GLY A 33 -3.36 16.86 -12.14
C GLY A 33 -3.74 16.80 -10.66
N ALA A 34 -4.19 15.64 -10.17
CA ALA A 34 -4.47 15.36 -8.76
C ALA A 34 -3.23 14.91 -7.96
N GLY A 35 -2.05 14.85 -8.59
CA GLY A 35 -0.77 14.50 -7.95
C GLY A 35 -0.43 13.02 -7.94
N LEU A 36 -1.16 12.18 -8.70
CA LEU A 36 -0.79 10.77 -8.86
C LEU A 36 0.34 10.60 -9.88
N GLY A 37 1.36 9.82 -9.52
CA GLY A 37 2.35 9.33 -10.46
C GLY A 37 1.76 8.28 -11.41
N LEU A 38 2.31 8.17 -12.62
CA LEU A 38 1.86 7.22 -13.63
C LEU A 38 3.00 6.31 -14.07
N ILE A 39 2.76 5.00 -14.02
CA ILE A 39 3.70 3.96 -14.46
C ILE A 39 3.04 3.16 -15.59
N LEU A 40 3.70 3.09 -16.75
CA LEU A 40 3.25 2.23 -17.85
C LEU A 40 4.01 0.90 -17.79
N ALA A 41 3.32 -0.23 -17.93
CA ALA A 41 3.94 -1.53 -18.11
C ALA A 41 3.52 -2.14 -19.46
N THR A 42 4.45 -2.78 -20.17
CA THR A 42 4.16 -3.46 -21.43
C THR A 42 5.16 -4.57 -21.75
N GLY A 43 4.69 -5.57 -22.49
CA GLY A 43 5.54 -6.60 -23.09
C GLY A 43 6.20 -6.19 -24.40
N ARG A 44 5.79 -5.06 -24.99
CA ARG A 44 6.33 -4.56 -26.27
C ARG A 44 7.80 -4.21 -26.15
N THR A 45 8.50 -4.30 -27.29
CA THR A 45 9.84 -3.75 -27.39
C THR A 45 9.82 -2.24 -27.21
N PHE A 46 10.86 -1.65 -26.61
CA PHE A 46 10.90 -0.20 -26.42
C PHE A 46 10.77 0.55 -27.75
N PHE A 47 11.39 0.03 -28.82
CA PHE A 47 11.37 0.63 -30.15
C PHE A 47 9.99 0.59 -30.83
N GLU A 48 9.20 -0.44 -30.55
CA GLU A 48 7.81 -0.52 -31.00
C GLU A 48 6.96 0.47 -30.23
N LEU A 49 7.09 0.48 -28.89
CA LEU A 49 6.31 1.33 -28.00
C LEU A 49 6.43 2.81 -28.37
N ILE A 50 7.65 3.33 -28.57
CA ILE A 50 7.86 4.74 -28.92
C ILE A 50 7.28 5.14 -30.28
N ARG A 51 6.98 4.17 -31.17
CA ARG A 51 6.37 4.45 -32.47
C ARG A 51 4.84 4.54 -32.39
N VAL A 52 4.24 3.84 -31.43
CA VAL A 52 2.79 3.70 -31.33
C VAL A 52 2.19 4.52 -30.20
N CYS A 53 2.89 4.66 -29.08
CA CYS A 53 2.42 5.42 -27.93
C CYS A 53 2.81 6.90 -28.08
N GLU A 54 1.85 7.72 -28.51
CA GLU A 54 2.05 9.15 -28.76
C GLU A 54 2.32 9.98 -27.49
N ARG A 55 1.87 9.49 -26.32
CA ARG A 55 1.86 10.24 -25.05
C ARG A 55 2.66 9.58 -23.93
N LEU A 56 3.84 9.04 -24.27
CA LEU A 56 4.77 8.53 -23.26
C LEU A 56 5.20 9.60 -22.24
N ASP A 57 5.13 10.88 -22.61
CA ASP A 57 5.41 12.03 -21.74
C ASP A 57 4.49 12.13 -20.50
N LEU A 58 3.33 11.45 -20.52
CA LEU A 58 2.42 11.42 -19.38
C LEU A 58 2.93 10.56 -18.22
N PHE A 59 3.78 9.58 -18.51
CA PHE A 59 4.23 8.60 -17.53
C PHE A 59 5.52 9.05 -16.86
N ASP A 60 5.62 8.86 -15.55
CA ASP A 60 6.83 9.12 -14.78
C ASP A 60 7.85 7.99 -14.96
N ALA A 61 7.36 6.76 -15.19
CA ALA A 61 8.17 5.61 -15.57
C ALA A 61 7.46 4.72 -16.60
N VAL A 62 8.24 4.14 -17.51
CA VAL A 62 7.79 3.19 -18.51
C VAL A 62 8.61 1.91 -18.36
N VAL A 63 7.92 0.81 -18.14
CA VAL A 63 8.45 -0.55 -17.99
C VAL A 63 8.17 -1.29 -19.28
N ALA A 64 9.15 -1.30 -20.18
CA ALA A 64 9.07 -1.98 -21.47
C ALA A 64 9.75 -3.35 -21.44
N GLU A 65 9.55 -4.14 -22.49
CA GLU A 65 10.21 -5.44 -22.65
C GLU A 65 9.96 -6.40 -21.48
N ASN A 66 8.72 -6.42 -20.96
CA ASN A 66 8.34 -7.18 -19.75
C ASN A 66 9.29 -6.91 -18.57
N GLY A 67 9.65 -5.65 -18.33
CA GLY A 67 10.54 -5.29 -17.24
C GLY A 67 12.02 -5.33 -17.58
N GLY A 68 12.40 -5.72 -18.79
CA GLY A 68 13.79 -5.67 -19.24
C GLY A 68 14.33 -4.25 -19.37
N VAL A 69 13.46 -3.26 -19.60
CA VAL A 69 13.86 -1.86 -19.82
C VAL A 69 13.00 -0.92 -18.98
N LEU A 70 13.65 -0.02 -18.24
CA LEU A 70 13.01 1.12 -17.61
C LEU A 70 13.34 2.39 -18.38
N TYR A 71 12.34 3.20 -18.67
CA TYR A 71 12.50 4.51 -19.30
C TYR A 71 11.80 5.58 -18.46
N PHE A 72 12.46 6.72 -18.25
CA PHE A 72 11.96 7.85 -17.46
C PHE A 72 11.77 9.06 -18.37
N PRO A 73 10.57 9.27 -18.94
CA PRO A 73 10.31 10.27 -19.98
C PRO A 73 10.77 11.68 -19.62
N ALA A 74 10.57 12.10 -18.36
CA ALA A 74 10.95 13.43 -17.89
C ALA A 74 12.45 13.74 -17.99
N THR A 75 13.31 12.70 -17.93
CA THR A 75 14.77 12.84 -17.96
C THR A 75 15.41 12.27 -19.22
N GLY A 76 14.66 11.48 -20.00
CA GLY A 76 15.18 10.69 -21.11
C GLY A 76 16.08 9.52 -20.68
N VAL A 77 16.22 9.27 -19.37
CA VAL A 77 17.07 8.19 -18.85
C VAL A 77 16.42 6.84 -19.16
N MET A 78 17.24 5.92 -19.68
CA MET A 78 16.86 4.52 -19.91
C MET A 78 17.82 3.61 -19.15
N ARG A 79 17.29 2.54 -18.54
CA ARG A 79 18.04 1.57 -17.74
C ARG A 79 17.65 0.15 -18.15
N ASP A 80 18.61 -0.57 -18.72
CA ASP A 80 18.47 -1.99 -19.01
C ASP A 80 18.61 -2.78 -17.71
N GLN A 81 17.63 -3.65 -17.41
CA GLN A 81 17.60 -4.47 -16.18
C GLN A 81 18.39 -5.78 -16.34
N ALA A 82 18.81 -6.11 -17.55
CA ALA A 82 19.65 -7.25 -17.84
C ALA A 82 20.50 -7.02 -19.10
N PRO A 83 21.53 -7.86 -19.34
CA PRO A 83 22.32 -7.80 -20.57
C PRO A 83 21.47 -8.04 -21.83
N PRO A 84 21.91 -7.54 -23.00
CA PRO A 84 21.21 -7.78 -24.26
C PRO A 84 21.21 -9.27 -24.65
N PRO A 85 20.29 -9.69 -25.54
CA PRO A 85 20.24 -11.07 -26.04
C PRO A 85 21.59 -11.55 -26.57
N PRO A 86 22.06 -12.75 -26.19
CA PRO A 86 23.37 -13.24 -26.63
C PRO A 86 23.46 -13.31 -28.17
N PRO A 87 24.50 -12.75 -28.81
CA PRO A 87 24.64 -12.77 -30.27
C PRO A 87 24.60 -14.18 -30.87
N ARG A 88 25.14 -15.17 -30.15
CA ARG A 88 25.09 -16.60 -30.52
C ARG A 88 23.66 -17.15 -30.58
N LEU A 89 22.76 -16.67 -29.72
CA LEU A 89 21.34 -17.06 -29.73
C LEU A 89 20.67 -16.51 -30.99
N LEU A 90 20.89 -15.22 -31.30
CA LEU A 90 20.33 -14.59 -32.49
C LEU A 90 20.78 -15.31 -33.77
N ALA A 91 22.07 -15.62 -33.88
CA ALA A 91 22.61 -16.38 -35.02
C ALA A 91 22.01 -17.80 -35.11
N ALA A 92 21.77 -18.47 -33.99
CA ALA A 92 21.18 -19.81 -33.99
C ALA A 92 19.69 -19.82 -34.35
N LEU A 93 18.94 -18.77 -34.00
CA LEU A 93 17.55 -18.58 -34.42
C LEU A 93 17.47 -18.27 -35.91
N ASP A 94 18.33 -17.37 -36.40
CA ASP A 94 18.40 -17.00 -37.82
C ASP A 94 18.76 -18.22 -38.70
N ALA A 95 19.76 -19.00 -38.30
CA ALA A 95 20.15 -20.24 -38.99
C ALA A 95 19.03 -21.30 -39.05
N ARG A 96 18.03 -21.21 -38.16
CA ARG A 96 16.85 -22.09 -38.12
C ARG A 96 15.64 -21.49 -38.85
N GLY A 97 15.81 -20.34 -39.49
CA GLY A 97 14.74 -19.61 -40.17
C GLY A 97 13.61 -19.20 -39.22
N VAL A 98 13.93 -18.97 -37.95
CA VAL A 98 12.96 -18.42 -36.98
C VAL A 98 12.87 -16.93 -37.24
N PRO A 99 11.70 -16.37 -37.60
CA PRO A 99 11.54 -14.94 -37.67
C PRO A 99 11.48 -14.41 -36.23
N PHE A 100 12.20 -13.32 -35.94
CA PHE A 100 12.20 -12.69 -34.62
C PHE A 100 12.45 -11.18 -34.71
N GLN A 101 12.12 -10.48 -33.63
CA GLN A 101 12.45 -9.09 -33.37
C GLN A 101 13.35 -9.02 -32.13
N VAL A 102 14.32 -8.12 -32.15
CA VAL A 102 15.28 -7.92 -31.06
C VAL A 102 15.01 -6.58 -30.40
N GLY A 103 14.68 -6.62 -29.11
CA GLY A 103 14.67 -5.45 -28.25
C GLY A 103 16.04 -5.21 -27.62
N ARG A 104 16.08 -4.41 -26.57
CA ARG A 104 17.32 -4.16 -25.81
C ARG A 104 17.72 -5.35 -24.95
N VAL A 105 16.75 -6.04 -24.37
CA VAL A 105 16.89 -7.17 -23.44
C VAL A 105 16.08 -8.38 -23.90
N ILE A 106 15.00 -8.17 -24.65
CA ILE A 106 14.08 -9.22 -25.11
C ILE A 106 14.37 -9.69 -26.55
N VAL A 107 14.04 -10.95 -26.84
CA VAL A 107 13.80 -11.42 -28.22
C VAL A 107 12.34 -11.82 -28.34
N ALA A 108 11.61 -11.22 -29.28
CA ALA A 108 10.21 -11.53 -29.53
C ALA A 108 10.05 -12.34 -30.83
N THR A 109 9.22 -13.36 -30.80
CA THR A 109 8.84 -14.21 -31.93
C THR A 109 7.39 -14.66 -31.75
N TRP A 110 6.95 -15.71 -32.45
CA TRP A 110 5.58 -16.20 -32.42
C TRP A 110 5.49 -17.61 -31.87
N ARG A 111 4.37 -17.97 -31.25
CA ARG A 111 4.16 -19.29 -30.62
C ARG A 111 4.50 -20.49 -31.52
N PRO A 112 4.18 -20.52 -32.83
CA PRO A 112 4.55 -21.64 -33.69
C PRO A 112 6.07 -21.90 -33.80
N GLU A 113 6.89 -20.91 -33.44
CA GLU A 113 8.36 -21.00 -33.46
C GLU A 113 8.94 -21.68 -32.22
N GLU A 114 8.14 -21.91 -31.17
CA GLU A 114 8.60 -22.45 -29.89
C GLU A 114 9.47 -23.71 -30.02
N PRO A 115 9.14 -24.73 -30.84
CA PRO A 115 9.99 -25.92 -30.96
C PRO A 115 11.40 -25.59 -31.46
N ARG A 116 11.52 -24.68 -32.44
CA ARG A 116 12.81 -24.25 -33.00
C ARG A 116 13.59 -23.37 -32.03
N VAL A 117 12.89 -22.52 -31.27
CA VAL A 117 13.47 -21.73 -30.18
C VAL A 117 14.06 -22.65 -29.10
N ARG A 118 13.30 -23.66 -28.65
CA ARG A 118 13.75 -24.61 -27.63
C ARG A 118 14.97 -25.42 -28.10
N ASP A 119 14.97 -25.85 -29.37
CA ASP A 119 16.13 -26.51 -29.97
C ASP A 119 17.38 -25.61 -29.98
N ALA A 120 17.24 -24.33 -30.37
CA ALA A 120 18.33 -23.37 -30.35
C ALA A 120 18.89 -23.13 -28.95
N LEU A 121 18.02 -22.96 -27.95
CA LEU A 121 18.41 -22.77 -26.55
C LEU A 121 19.15 -23.99 -26.00
N ALA A 122 18.65 -25.20 -26.29
CA ALA A 122 19.26 -26.46 -25.87
C ALA A 122 20.64 -26.66 -26.51
N ALA A 123 20.77 -26.45 -27.82
CA ALA A 123 22.03 -26.60 -28.56
C ALA A 123 23.14 -25.66 -28.05
N LEU A 124 22.76 -24.45 -27.59
CA LEU A 124 23.70 -23.46 -27.10
C LEU A 124 23.95 -23.53 -25.58
N GLY A 125 23.16 -24.31 -24.84
CA GLY A 125 23.16 -24.30 -23.38
C GLY A 125 22.81 -22.92 -22.78
N VAL A 126 21.99 -22.14 -23.48
CA VAL A 126 21.56 -20.80 -23.03
C VAL A 126 20.24 -20.93 -22.29
N ARG A 127 20.15 -20.33 -21.11
CA ARG A 127 18.90 -20.26 -20.34
C ARG A 127 18.22 -18.93 -20.61
N MET A 128 17.00 -19.00 -21.14
CA MET A 128 16.07 -17.89 -21.27
C MET A 128 14.73 -18.34 -20.72
N GLU A 129 13.99 -17.41 -20.14
CA GLU A 129 12.60 -17.58 -19.76
C GLU A 129 11.72 -17.35 -20.99
N LEU A 130 10.73 -18.23 -21.19
CA LEU A 130 9.79 -18.16 -22.30
C LEU A 130 8.45 -17.63 -21.78
N VAL A 131 8.13 -16.39 -22.16
CA VAL A 131 6.89 -15.72 -21.75
C VAL A 131 5.95 -15.65 -22.94
N TYR A 132 4.67 -15.89 -22.68
CA TYR A 132 3.64 -15.99 -23.70
C TYR A 132 2.67 -14.81 -23.60
N ASN A 133 2.39 -14.16 -24.73
CA ASN A 133 1.35 -13.13 -24.80
C ASN A 133 0.57 -13.29 -26.10
N ARG A 134 -0.71 -13.70 -26.02
CA ARG A 134 -1.56 -13.99 -27.18
C ARG A 134 -0.82 -14.88 -28.20
N ALA A 135 -0.52 -14.41 -29.41
CA ALA A 135 0.22 -15.17 -30.43
C ALA A 135 1.75 -15.04 -30.33
N ALA A 136 2.27 -14.15 -29.49
CA ALA A 136 3.69 -13.88 -29.32
C ALA A 136 4.35 -14.81 -28.29
N LEU A 137 5.63 -15.08 -28.54
CA LEU A 137 6.57 -15.77 -27.66
C LEU A 137 7.75 -14.84 -27.41
N MET A 138 8.06 -14.58 -26.14
CA MET A 138 9.11 -13.65 -25.74
C MET A 138 10.18 -14.42 -24.96
N LEU A 139 11.43 -14.21 -25.32
CA LEU A 139 12.60 -14.78 -24.65
C LEU A 139 13.24 -13.69 -23.80
N LEU A 140 13.28 -13.92 -22.48
CA LEU A 140 13.83 -12.98 -21.50
C LEU A 140 14.95 -13.63 -20.69
N PRO A 141 15.91 -12.85 -20.17
CA PRO A 141 16.83 -13.34 -19.16
C PRO A 141 16.06 -13.81 -17.90
N PRO A 142 16.52 -14.88 -17.21
CA PRO A 142 15.87 -15.34 -15.99
C PRO A 142 15.76 -14.23 -14.93
N GLY A 143 14.59 -14.12 -14.30
CA GLY A 143 14.33 -13.12 -13.26
C GLY A 143 13.90 -11.75 -13.79
N ILE A 144 13.72 -11.60 -15.11
CA ILE A 144 13.10 -10.42 -15.72
C ILE A 144 11.64 -10.72 -15.99
N SER A 145 10.77 -9.93 -15.36
CA SER A 145 9.32 -9.98 -15.53
C SER A 145 8.71 -8.57 -15.40
N LYS A 146 7.46 -8.39 -15.86
CA LYS A 146 6.75 -7.10 -15.70
C LYS A 146 6.73 -6.69 -14.23
N GLY A 147 6.43 -7.63 -13.33
CA GLY A 147 6.43 -7.39 -11.89
C GLY A 147 7.77 -6.88 -11.36
N THR A 148 8.88 -7.54 -11.72
CA THR A 148 10.22 -7.08 -11.27
C THR A 148 10.56 -5.70 -11.82
N GLY A 149 10.22 -5.41 -13.08
CA GLY A 149 10.42 -4.09 -13.68
C GLY A 149 9.62 -3.00 -12.99
N VAL A 150 8.35 -3.26 -12.66
CA VAL A 150 7.50 -2.31 -11.93
C VAL A 150 8.02 -2.08 -10.52
N GLN A 151 8.49 -3.09 -9.81
CA GLN A 151 9.13 -2.89 -8.49
C GLN A 151 10.36 -1.98 -8.58
N GLN A 152 11.19 -2.14 -9.61
CA GLN A 152 12.34 -1.25 -9.83
C GLN A 152 11.91 0.17 -10.21
N ALA A 153 10.83 0.33 -10.98
CA ALA A 153 10.25 1.64 -11.29
C ALA A 153 9.72 2.34 -10.02
N ILE A 154 8.95 1.64 -9.19
CA ILE A 154 8.42 2.13 -7.90
C ILE A 154 9.57 2.63 -7.01
N ARG A 155 10.63 1.82 -6.86
CA ARG A 155 11.83 2.21 -6.10
C ARG A 155 12.53 3.43 -6.68
N ALA A 156 12.70 3.49 -8.01
CA ALA A 156 13.36 4.60 -8.67
C ALA A 156 12.57 5.91 -8.55
N LEU A 157 11.24 5.84 -8.41
CA LEU A 157 10.36 6.97 -8.16
C LEU A 157 10.28 7.35 -6.67
N GLY A 158 10.92 6.60 -5.77
CA GLY A 158 10.86 6.84 -4.32
C GLY A 158 9.48 6.57 -3.72
N LEU A 159 8.68 5.71 -4.36
CA LEU A 159 7.34 5.36 -3.93
C LEU A 159 7.37 4.11 -3.03
N SER A 160 6.37 4.01 -2.14
CA SER A 160 6.09 2.77 -1.43
C SER A 160 5.31 1.81 -2.32
N PHE A 161 5.60 0.51 -2.22
CA PHE A 161 4.80 -0.55 -2.82
C PHE A 161 3.31 -0.43 -2.44
N HIS A 162 3.01 -0.09 -1.18
CA HIS A 162 1.64 -0.02 -0.66
C HIS A 162 0.80 1.12 -1.25
N ASP A 163 1.45 2.10 -1.88
CA ASP A 163 0.82 3.31 -2.42
C ASP A 163 0.51 3.21 -3.92
N VAL A 164 0.73 2.05 -4.54
CA VAL A 164 0.57 1.86 -5.99
C VAL A 164 -0.63 0.97 -6.30
N LEU A 165 -1.53 1.49 -7.14
CA LEU A 165 -2.66 0.76 -7.68
C LEU A 165 -2.39 0.30 -9.10
N ALA A 166 -2.44 -1.01 -9.33
CA ALA A 166 -2.21 -1.62 -10.62
C ALA A 166 -3.51 -1.96 -11.36
N PHE A 167 -3.52 -1.74 -12.67
CA PHE A 167 -4.60 -2.13 -13.59
C PHE A 167 -4.09 -3.10 -14.64
N GLY A 168 -4.72 -4.28 -14.72
CA GLY A 168 -4.47 -5.29 -15.75
C GLY A 168 -5.75 -6.01 -16.17
N ASP A 169 -5.71 -6.69 -17.31
CA ASP A 169 -6.84 -7.39 -17.91
C ASP A 169 -6.62 -8.89 -18.14
N ALA A 170 -5.35 -9.36 -18.13
CA ALA A 170 -5.01 -10.72 -18.56
C ALA A 170 -4.19 -11.54 -17.54
N GLU A 171 -4.08 -12.85 -17.79
CA GLU A 171 -3.34 -13.80 -16.94
C GLU A 171 -1.85 -13.46 -16.83
N ASN A 172 -1.25 -12.92 -17.90
CA ASN A 172 0.15 -12.51 -17.92
C ASN A 172 0.43 -11.24 -17.10
N ASP A 173 -0.58 -10.65 -16.45
CA ASP A 173 -0.46 -9.49 -15.59
C ASP A 173 -0.49 -9.86 -14.10
N LEU A 174 -0.63 -11.15 -13.77
CA LEU A 174 -0.67 -11.61 -12.38
C LEU A 174 0.60 -11.25 -11.60
N ASP A 175 1.78 -11.36 -12.21
CA ASP A 175 3.05 -10.97 -11.58
C ASP A 175 3.16 -9.45 -11.42
N PHE A 176 2.65 -8.69 -12.39
CA PHE A 176 2.57 -7.24 -12.39
C PHE A 176 1.62 -6.70 -11.32
N LEU A 177 0.42 -7.25 -11.21
CA LEU A 177 -0.54 -6.87 -10.16
C LEU A 177 0.00 -7.21 -8.76
N ALA A 178 0.65 -8.36 -8.61
CA ALA A 178 1.29 -8.75 -7.34
C ALA A 178 2.50 -7.88 -6.97
N ALA A 179 3.11 -7.20 -7.95
CA ALA A 179 4.20 -6.26 -7.75
C ALA A 179 3.76 -4.88 -7.27
N CYS A 180 2.45 -4.63 -7.12
CA CYS A 180 1.89 -3.41 -6.57
C CYS A 180 1.08 -3.69 -5.29
N GLY A 181 0.95 -2.65 -4.46
CA GLY A 181 0.22 -2.72 -3.19
C GLY A 181 -1.26 -3.00 -3.34
N TRP A 182 -1.81 -2.70 -4.51
CA TRP A 182 -3.21 -2.89 -4.86
C TRP A 182 -3.36 -3.37 -6.30
N ALA A 183 -4.31 -4.26 -6.49
CA ALA A 183 -4.67 -4.80 -7.80
C ALA A 183 -6.13 -4.47 -8.14
N ALA A 184 -6.35 -3.90 -9.31
CA ALA A 184 -7.68 -3.70 -9.87
C ALA A 184 -7.77 -4.33 -11.25
N CYS A 185 -8.94 -4.90 -11.56
CA CYS A 185 -9.22 -5.44 -12.88
C CYS A 185 -10.66 -5.14 -13.31
N PRO A 186 -10.94 -5.09 -14.62
CA PRO A 186 -12.29 -4.91 -15.12
C PRO A 186 -13.17 -6.13 -14.85
N ALA A 187 -14.49 -5.96 -14.96
CA ALA A 187 -15.48 -6.99 -14.61
C ALA A 187 -15.46 -8.21 -15.54
N ASP A 188 -15.02 -8.01 -16.77
CA ASP A 188 -14.79 -9.02 -17.81
C ASP A 188 -13.39 -9.64 -17.78
N GLY A 189 -12.53 -9.18 -16.87
CA GLY A 189 -11.21 -9.77 -16.64
C GLY A 189 -11.30 -11.27 -16.31
N VAL A 190 -10.22 -12.01 -16.62
CA VAL A 190 -10.19 -13.46 -16.45
C VAL A 190 -10.49 -13.88 -15.00
N PRO A 191 -11.12 -15.05 -14.75
CA PRO A 191 -11.52 -15.48 -13.41
C PRO A 191 -10.38 -15.44 -12.39
N GLU A 192 -9.18 -15.92 -12.74
CA GLU A 192 -8.03 -15.90 -11.82
C GLU A 192 -7.62 -14.48 -11.40
N LEU A 193 -7.81 -13.51 -12.29
CA LEU A 193 -7.50 -12.11 -12.04
C LEU A 193 -8.51 -11.49 -11.07
N ARG A 194 -9.80 -11.73 -11.30
CA ARG A 194 -10.88 -11.21 -10.44
C ARG A 194 -10.83 -11.78 -9.03
N GLU A 195 -10.41 -13.03 -8.87
CA GLU A 195 -10.20 -13.65 -7.55
C GLU A 195 -9.03 -13.03 -6.79
N ARG A 196 -8.03 -12.52 -7.50
CA ARG A 196 -6.81 -11.92 -6.92
C ARG A 196 -6.89 -10.41 -6.80
N ALA A 197 -7.74 -9.73 -7.56
CA ALA A 197 -7.90 -8.29 -7.49
C ALA A 197 -8.47 -7.84 -6.14
N ASP A 198 -7.96 -6.72 -5.62
CA ASP A 198 -8.52 -6.04 -4.46
C ASP A 198 -9.81 -5.30 -4.83
N TRP A 199 -9.96 -4.94 -6.10
CA TRP A 199 -11.15 -4.30 -6.61
C TRP A 199 -11.47 -4.72 -8.05
N VAL A 200 -12.69 -5.20 -8.27
CA VAL A 200 -13.24 -5.45 -9.60
C VAL A 200 -14.17 -4.31 -9.97
N PHE A 201 -13.81 -3.52 -10.98
CA PHE A 201 -14.56 -2.33 -11.38
C PHE A 201 -15.47 -2.59 -12.60
N PRO A 202 -16.58 -1.85 -12.73
CA PRO A 202 -17.51 -2.03 -13.84
C PRO A 202 -16.94 -1.50 -15.17
N GLY A 203 -16.99 -2.33 -16.22
CA GLY A 203 -16.51 -2.01 -17.57
C GLY A 203 -15.66 -3.15 -18.16
N ASP A 204 -15.27 -2.98 -19.42
CA ASP A 204 -14.62 -3.97 -20.28
C ASP A 204 -13.44 -3.40 -21.12
N ASP A 205 -13.05 -2.13 -20.89
CA ASP A 205 -12.04 -1.45 -21.70
C ASP A 205 -11.38 -0.24 -21.01
N GLY A 206 -10.60 0.52 -21.79
CA GLY A 206 -9.98 1.77 -21.36
C GLY A 206 -10.97 2.86 -20.89
N ALA A 207 -12.24 2.84 -21.32
CA ALA A 207 -13.27 3.72 -20.77
C ALA A 207 -13.71 3.27 -19.37
N GLY A 208 -13.70 1.96 -19.10
CA GLY A 208 -13.82 1.40 -17.75
C GLY A 208 -12.76 1.95 -16.80
N ILE A 209 -11.49 1.93 -17.24
CA ILE A 209 -10.36 2.52 -16.48
C ILE A 209 -10.55 4.03 -16.30
N ALA A 210 -10.96 4.74 -17.36
CA ALA A 210 -11.22 6.17 -17.28
C ALA A 210 -12.24 6.49 -16.17
N ARG A 211 -13.37 5.77 -16.14
CA ARG A 211 -14.40 5.92 -15.10
C ARG A 211 -13.89 5.54 -13.71
N ALA A 212 -13.09 4.47 -13.61
CA ALA A 212 -12.48 4.05 -12.35
C ALA A 212 -11.57 5.14 -11.78
N ILE A 213 -10.74 5.74 -12.62
CA ILE A 213 -9.84 6.84 -12.25
C ILE A 213 -10.66 8.08 -11.85
N THR A 214 -11.54 8.56 -12.73
CA THR A 214 -12.22 9.85 -12.51
C THR A 214 -13.33 9.82 -11.46
N GLY A 215 -13.76 8.62 -11.05
CA GLY A 215 -14.73 8.43 -9.97
C GLY A 215 -14.04 7.91 -8.71
N PRO A 216 -14.21 6.63 -8.36
CA PRO A 216 -13.89 6.12 -7.01
C PRO A 216 -12.42 6.29 -6.58
N ILE A 217 -11.46 6.35 -7.50
CA ILE A 217 -10.05 6.57 -7.15
C ILE A 217 -9.79 8.02 -6.74
N LEU A 218 -10.21 8.98 -7.56
CA LEU A 218 -10.00 10.40 -7.26
C LEU A 218 -10.98 10.93 -6.21
N ASP A 219 -12.20 10.40 -6.17
CA ASP A 219 -13.23 10.76 -5.19
C ASP A 219 -13.03 10.07 -3.82
N GLY A 220 -12.12 9.10 -3.73
CA GLY A 220 -11.83 8.38 -2.48
C GLY A 220 -12.88 7.35 -2.06
N GLY A 221 -13.70 6.86 -3.00
CA GLY A 221 -14.82 5.96 -2.75
C GLY A 221 -14.50 4.46 -2.76
N LEU A 222 -13.22 4.06 -2.73
CA LEU A 222 -12.86 2.63 -2.76
C LEU A 222 -13.05 1.96 -1.38
N PRO A 223 -13.65 0.75 -1.32
CA PRO A 223 -13.90 0.01 -0.08
C PRO A 223 -12.62 -0.70 0.43
N ILE A 224 -11.61 0.09 0.75
CA ILE A 224 -10.23 -0.32 1.03
C ILE A 224 -10.12 -1.30 2.21
N ALA A 225 -10.88 -1.09 3.27
CA ALA A 225 -10.89 -1.93 4.47
C ALA A 225 -11.52 -3.33 4.26
N ARG A 226 -12.21 -3.57 3.13
CA ARG A 226 -12.93 -4.83 2.85
C ARG A 226 -12.12 -5.85 2.07
N SER A 227 -10.89 -5.53 1.67
CA SER A 227 -10.05 -6.50 0.97
C SER A 227 -9.71 -7.68 1.89
N ARG A 228 -9.94 -8.90 1.38
CA ARG A 228 -9.57 -10.15 2.06
C ARG A 228 -8.05 -10.38 2.04
N ARG A 229 -7.31 -9.73 1.13
CA ARG A 229 -5.85 -9.82 1.01
C ARG A 229 -5.13 -8.95 2.04
N HIS A 230 -5.81 -7.92 2.51
CA HIS A 230 -5.28 -6.88 3.37
C HIS A 230 -5.79 -7.01 4.80
N GLN A 231 -5.50 -8.15 5.42
CA GLN A 231 -5.82 -8.45 6.81
C GLN A 231 -4.54 -8.80 7.58
N ILE A 232 -4.45 -8.37 8.83
CA ILE A 232 -3.30 -8.61 9.71
C ILE A 232 -3.75 -9.29 11.00
N ALA A 233 -3.08 -10.37 11.36
CA ALA A 233 -3.36 -11.12 12.57
C ALA A 233 -2.92 -10.32 13.81
N ILE A 234 -3.84 -10.18 14.77
CA ILE A 234 -3.60 -9.46 16.03
C ILE A 234 -3.73 -10.34 17.27
N GLY A 235 -4.17 -11.59 17.11
CA GLY A 235 -4.29 -12.54 18.21
C GLY A 235 -5.18 -13.72 17.87
N TRP A 236 -5.73 -14.36 18.89
CA TRP A 236 -6.62 -15.50 18.77
C TRP A 236 -7.88 -15.28 19.61
N SER A 237 -9.00 -15.83 19.15
CA SER A 237 -10.25 -15.85 19.91
C SER A 237 -10.07 -16.68 21.16
N ALA A 238 -10.42 -16.13 22.32
CA ALA A 238 -10.37 -16.86 23.59
C ALA A 238 -11.36 -18.04 23.61
N GLU A 239 -12.45 -17.96 22.83
CA GLU A 239 -13.51 -18.98 22.79
C GLU A 239 -13.22 -20.09 21.79
N THR A 240 -12.77 -19.73 20.57
CA THR A 240 -12.64 -20.68 19.46
C THR A 240 -11.19 -21.05 19.13
N ALA A 241 -10.21 -20.33 19.68
CA ALA A 241 -8.80 -20.41 19.31
C ALA A 241 -8.50 -20.11 17.83
N GLU A 242 -9.46 -19.56 17.09
CA GLU A 242 -9.27 -19.11 15.71
C GLU A 242 -8.49 -17.78 15.67
N GLU A 243 -7.71 -17.58 14.61
CA GLU A 243 -6.94 -16.35 14.41
C GLU A 243 -7.88 -15.15 14.18
N VAL A 244 -7.63 -14.07 14.93
CA VAL A 244 -8.36 -12.81 14.80
C VAL A 244 -7.51 -11.84 13.98
N THR A 245 -8.07 -11.36 12.88
CA THR A 245 -7.38 -10.46 11.93
C THR A 245 -8.13 -9.15 11.74
N ILE A 246 -7.46 -8.01 11.65
CA ILE A 246 -8.07 -6.71 11.34
C ILE A 246 -7.57 -6.18 9.99
N PRO A 247 -8.27 -5.25 9.33
CA PRO A 247 -7.76 -4.63 8.12
C PRO A 247 -6.40 -3.95 8.38
N GLU A 248 -5.42 -4.19 7.52
CA GLU A 248 -4.06 -3.61 7.66
C GLU A 248 -3.93 -2.19 7.08
N ARG A 249 -5.02 -1.66 6.52
CA ARG A 249 -5.07 -0.36 5.84
C ARG A 249 -6.51 0.11 5.71
N GLY A 250 -6.70 1.41 5.47
CA GLY A 250 -8.04 1.99 5.28
C GLY A 250 -8.89 2.04 6.55
N VAL A 251 -8.28 1.84 7.71
CA VAL A 251 -8.95 1.90 9.00
C VAL A 251 -8.16 2.74 9.99
N ASN A 252 -8.86 3.24 10.99
CA ASN A 252 -8.29 3.73 12.24
C ASN A 252 -8.62 2.74 13.37
N VAL A 253 -7.65 2.54 14.25
CA VAL A 253 -7.72 1.62 15.38
C VAL A 253 -7.67 2.42 16.68
N LEU A 254 -8.58 2.15 17.61
CA LEU A 254 -8.51 2.64 18.99
C LEU A 254 -8.18 1.48 19.93
N ILE A 255 -7.10 1.61 20.70
CA ILE A 255 -6.75 0.70 21.79
C ILE A 255 -6.98 1.45 23.11
N GLN A 256 -7.92 0.95 23.93
CA GLN A 256 -8.34 1.62 25.17
C GLN A 256 -8.32 0.65 26.35
N GLY A 257 -7.93 1.12 27.52
CA GLY A 257 -7.94 0.34 28.76
C GLY A 257 -7.05 0.90 29.86
N ASP A 258 -7.18 0.36 31.08
CA ASP A 258 -6.46 0.84 32.26
C ASP A 258 -4.92 0.75 32.08
N THR A 259 -4.16 1.44 32.92
CA THR A 259 -2.70 1.26 33.00
C THR A 259 -2.36 -0.22 33.25
N LEU A 260 -1.30 -0.72 32.63
CA LEU A 260 -0.85 -2.13 32.71
C LEU A 260 -1.83 -3.18 32.14
N SER A 261 -2.90 -2.78 31.44
CA SER A 261 -3.85 -3.72 30.82
C SER A 261 -3.29 -4.48 29.61
N GLY A 262 -2.12 -4.08 29.08
CA GLY A 262 -1.47 -4.70 27.93
C GLY A 262 -1.57 -3.89 26.62
N LYS A 263 -2.06 -2.65 26.66
CA LYS A 263 -2.24 -1.79 25.47
C LYS A 263 -0.97 -1.64 24.63
N SER A 264 0.13 -1.18 25.24
CA SER A 264 1.40 -0.95 24.54
C SER A 264 1.99 -2.25 23.99
N TRP A 265 1.71 -3.38 24.66
CA TRP A 265 2.08 -4.71 24.14
C TRP A 265 1.30 -5.06 22.87
N LEU A 266 -0.03 -4.91 22.86
CA LEU A 266 -0.83 -5.19 21.66
C LEU A 266 -0.50 -4.23 20.51
N ALA A 267 -0.25 -2.96 20.82
CA ALA A 267 0.23 -1.99 19.84
C ALA A 267 1.59 -2.41 19.26
N GLY A 268 2.51 -2.87 20.11
CA GLY A 268 3.79 -3.46 19.69
C GLY A 268 3.61 -4.65 18.75
N VAL A 269 2.70 -5.58 19.07
CA VAL A 269 2.35 -6.71 18.18
C VAL A 269 1.83 -6.20 16.83
N LEU A 270 0.92 -5.21 16.82
CA LEU A 270 0.44 -4.63 15.57
C LEU A 270 1.59 -4.03 14.75
N VAL A 271 2.49 -3.28 15.39
CA VAL A 271 3.67 -2.70 14.72
C VAL A 271 4.55 -3.80 14.13
N GLU A 272 4.93 -4.82 14.90
CA GLU A 272 5.76 -5.94 14.39
C GLU A 272 5.17 -6.59 13.15
N ARG A 273 3.85 -6.80 13.13
CA ARG A 273 3.15 -7.38 11.99
C ARG A 273 3.15 -6.45 10.78
N LEU A 274 2.96 -5.14 11.00
CA LEU A 274 3.02 -4.13 9.93
C LEU A 274 4.43 -4.07 9.31
N LEU A 275 5.48 -4.11 10.13
CA LEU A 275 6.87 -4.12 9.67
C LEU A 275 7.20 -5.39 8.88
N ALA A 276 6.70 -6.55 9.32
CA ALA A 276 6.85 -7.80 8.59
C ALA A 276 6.22 -7.76 7.17
N ARG A 277 5.28 -6.83 6.94
CA ARG A 277 4.66 -6.58 5.63
C ARG A 277 5.21 -5.34 4.92
N HIS A 278 6.30 -4.75 5.41
CA HIS A 278 6.99 -3.57 4.85
C HIS A 278 6.19 -2.25 4.88
N TYR A 279 5.23 -2.13 5.81
CA TYR A 279 4.61 -0.84 6.08
C TYR A 279 5.58 0.06 6.84
N SER A 280 5.72 1.31 6.38
CA SER A 280 6.27 2.37 7.24
C SER A 280 5.32 2.79 8.36
N VAL A 281 5.91 2.99 9.54
CA VAL A 281 5.22 3.29 10.79
C VAL A 281 5.93 4.45 11.49
N CYS A 282 5.18 5.44 11.97
CA CYS A 282 5.67 6.48 12.87
C CYS A 282 4.99 6.30 14.23
N ILE A 283 5.79 6.12 15.28
CA ILE A 283 5.31 6.02 16.67
C ILE A 283 5.63 7.32 17.38
N ILE A 284 4.60 7.99 17.90
CA ILE A 284 4.73 9.13 18.80
C ILE A 284 4.56 8.58 20.21
N ASP A 285 5.64 8.58 20.98
CA ASP A 285 5.74 7.93 22.28
C ASP A 285 6.06 8.96 23.39
N PRO A 286 5.04 9.51 24.06
CA PRO A 286 5.22 10.47 25.14
C PRO A 286 5.92 9.89 26.37
N GLU A 287 5.85 8.59 26.61
CA GLU A 287 6.28 7.96 27.87
C GLU A 287 7.53 7.07 27.73
N GLY A 288 7.93 6.72 26.51
CA GLY A 288 9.12 5.92 26.23
C GLY A 288 8.87 4.41 26.27
N ASP A 289 7.61 3.98 26.18
CA ASP A 289 7.19 2.58 26.26
C ASP A 289 7.65 1.74 25.07
N TYR A 290 7.97 2.35 23.93
CA TYR A 290 8.26 1.66 22.67
C TYR A 290 9.75 1.51 22.37
N HIS A 291 10.64 1.88 23.29
CA HIS A 291 12.09 1.64 23.16
C HIS A 291 12.42 0.14 22.98
N VAL A 292 11.55 -0.76 23.48
CA VAL A 292 11.62 -2.21 23.27
C VAL A 292 11.66 -2.62 21.80
N LEU A 293 11.10 -1.82 20.88
CA LEU A 293 11.10 -2.10 19.44
C LEU A 293 12.42 -1.73 18.75
N ALA A 294 13.30 -0.95 19.39
CA ALA A 294 14.55 -0.47 18.78
C ALA A 294 15.48 -1.57 18.21
N PRO A 295 15.55 -2.79 18.77
CA PRO A 295 16.35 -3.86 18.19
C PRO A 295 15.80 -4.47 16.89
N LEU A 296 14.55 -4.19 16.52
CA LEU A 296 13.93 -4.76 15.31
C LEU A 296 14.54 -4.16 14.03
N PRO A 297 14.73 -4.95 12.96
CA PRO A 297 15.23 -4.43 11.69
C PRO A 297 14.35 -3.32 11.12
N GLY A 298 14.95 -2.23 10.65
CA GLY A 298 14.24 -1.09 10.04
C GLY A 298 13.64 -0.10 11.05
N VAL A 299 13.83 -0.31 12.36
CA VAL A 299 13.39 0.61 13.41
C VAL A 299 14.50 1.62 13.76
N SER A 300 14.15 2.90 13.75
CA SER A 300 14.98 4.01 14.22
C SER A 300 14.34 4.65 15.45
N TRP A 301 14.99 4.54 16.60
CA TRP A 301 14.58 5.23 17.83
C TRP A 301 15.28 6.58 17.92
N LEU A 302 14.50 7.64 18.12
CA LEU A 302 14.98 9.02 18.11
C LEU A 302 14.48 9.76 19.35
N ASP A 303 15.41 10.37 20.08
CA ASP A 303 15.09 11.31 21.14
C ASP A 303 14.68 12.67 20.54
N VAL A 304 13.41 13.06 20.70
CA VAL A 304 12.84 14.25 20.05
C VAL A 304 12.56 15.34 21.08
N ARG A 305 13.26 16.48 20.94
CA ARG A 305 13.20 17.59 21.92
C ARG A 305 12.60 18.89 21.39
N ASP A 306 12.44 18.97 20.07
CA ASP A 306 11.95 20.14 19.34
C ASP A 306 11.36 19.74 17.97
N ALA A 307 10.72 20.70 17.30
CA ALA A 307 10.06 20.49 16.00
C ALA A 307 11.06 20.18 14.87
N ASP A 308 12.30 20.68 14.96
CA ASP A 308 13.34 20.40 13.95
C ASP A 308 13.78 18.94 14.03
N ALA A 309 13.93 18.39 15.24
CA ALA A 309 14.19 16.97 15.45
C ALA A 309 13.04 16.10 14.94
N PHE A 310 11.79 16.52 15.15
CA PHE A 310 10.61 15.86 14.59
C PHE A 310 10.65 15.85 13.06
N SER A 311 10.94 17.00 12.43
CA SER A 311 11.04 17.11 10.98
C SER A 311 12.15 16.22 10.39
N ARG A 312 13.33 16.19 11.03
CA ARG A 312 14.42 15.28 10.65
C ARG A 312 14.04 13.80 10.81
N ALA A 313 13.23 13.47 11.81
CA ALA A 313 12.72 12.12 11.98
C ALA A 313 11.87 11.69 10.77
N LEU A 314 10.99 12.57 10.28
CA LEU A 314 10.19 12.29 9.08
C LEU A 314 11.03 12.10 7.81
N ALA A 315 12.23 12.70 7.73
CA ALA A 315 13.12 12.51 6.58
C ALA A 315 13.60 11.06 6.40
N HIS A 316 13.52 10.21 7.44
CA HIS A 316 13.86 8.78 7.31
C HIS A 316 12.97 8.08 6.29
N PHE A 317 11.68 8.46 6.21
CA PHE A 317 10.74 7.90 5.24
C PHE A 317 11.07 8.29 3.79
N GLU A 318 11.83 9.37 3.56
CA GLU A 318 12.28 9.76 2.22
C GLU A 318 13.42 8.86 1.71
N HIS A 319 14.19 8.28 2.63
CA HIS A 319 15.28 7.36 2.30
C HIS A 319 14.81 5.91 2.26
N ASP A 320 13.87 5.56 3.13
CA ASP A 320 13.27 4.23 3.21
C ASP A 320 11.74 4.35 3.43
N PRO A 321 10.94 4.18 2.35
CA PRO A 321 9.48 4.21 2.43
C PRO A 321 8.86 3.11 3.31
N SER A 322 9.67 2.15 3.78
CA SER A 322 9.28 1.07 4.70
C SER A 322 9.85 1.23 6.13
N ALA A 323 10.48 2.37 6.44
CA ALA A 323 11.08 2.61 7.75
C ALA A 323 10.05 2.60 8.89
N CYS A 324 10.52 2.26 10.10
CA CYS A 324 9.80 2.51 11.33
C CYS A 324 10.55 3.56 12.15
N VAL A 325 9.86 4.61 12.58
CA VAL A 325 10.47 5.70 13.34
C VAL A 325 9.75 5.83 14.67
N VAL A 326 10.47 5.66 15.78
CA VAL A 326 9.97 5.87 17.14
C VAL A 326 10.45 7.23 17.64
N LEU A 327 9.50 8.12 17.88
CA LEU A 327 9.72 9.45 18.40
C LEU A 327 9.52 9.39 19.92
N ASP A 328 10.61 9.35 20.66
CA ASP A 328 10.61 9.34 22.12
C ASP A 328 10.58 10.77 22.66
N LEU A 329 9.53 11.08 23.41
CA LEU A 329 9.31 12.40 24.03
C LEU A 329 9.40 12.31 25.57
N SER A 330 9.79 11.17 26.13
CA SER A 330 9.74 10.87 27.58
C SER A 330 10.52 11.85 28.45
N GLY A 331 11.66 12.34 27.95
CA GLY A 331 12.47 13.34 28.66
C GLY A 331 12.00 14.80 28.55
N LEU A 332 10.83 15.09 27.97
CA LEU A 332 10.21 16.42 27.97
C LEU A 332 9.24 16.57 29.15
N ASP A 333 9.03 17.82 29.61
CA ASP A 333 7.95 18.11 30.54
C ASP A 333 6.59 18.14 29.82
N GLN A 334 5.49 18.04 30.59
CA GLN A 334 4.15 17.91 30.01
C GLN A 334 3.78 19.05 29.04
N PRO A 335 3.99 20.34 29.35
CA PRO A 335 3.66 21.42 28.41
C PRO A 335 4.45 21.33 27.09
N ARG A 336 5.74 20.96 27.15
CA ARG A 336 6.57 20.79 25.95
C ARG A 336 6.17 19.56 25.15
N LYS A 337 5.82 18.43 25.80
CA LYS A 337 5.25 17.25 25.13
C LYS A 337 4.03 17.64 24.30
N LEU A 338 3.05 18.30 24.93
CA LEU A 338 1.80 18.71 24.29
C LEU A 338 2.04 19.63 23.08
N GLY A 339 2.86 20.67 23.25
CA GLY A 339 3.18 21.60 22.17
C GLY A 339 3.90 20.93 20.99
N LEU A 340 4.83 20.01 21.28
CA LEU A 340 5.57 19.29 20.25
C LEU A 340 4.70 18.28 19.49
N ILE A 341 3.86 17.50 20.18
CA ILE A 341 2.94 16.55 19.55
C ILE A 341 1.97 17.30 18.62
N ALA A 342 1.40 18.42 19.07
CA ALA A 342 0.48 19.22 18.26
C ALA A 342 1.14 19.75 16.98
N ALA A 343 2.34 20.32 17.09
CA ALA A 343 3.11 20.79 15.92
C ALA A 343 3.55 19.62 15.02
N GLY A 344 3.96 18.51 15.62
CA GLY A 344 4.42 17.32 14.92
C GLY A 344 3.33 16.63 14.11
N LEU A 345 2.09 16.56 14.62
CA LEU A 345 0.95 16.01 13.88
C LEU A 345 0.66 16.78 12.59
N ALA A 346 0.75 18.12 12.63
CA ALA A 346 0.59 18.94 11.43
C ALA A 346 1.70 18.68 10.39
N LEU A 347 2.96 18.60 10.84
CA LEU A 347 4.10 18.25 9.98
C LEU A 347 3.95 16.85 9.37
N LEU A 348 3.48 15.89 10.17
CA LEU A 348 3.27 14.52 9.74
C LEU A 348 2.14 14.43 8.71
N ARG A 349 1.03 15.16 8.90
CA ARG A 349 -0.04 15.26 7.92
C ARG A 349 0.48 15.82 6.60
N GLU A 350 1.19 16.94 6.63
CA GLU A 350 1.79 17.54 5.42
C GLU A 350 2.70 16.54 4.70
N HIS A 351 3.55 15.84 5.46
CA HIS A 351 4.45 14.82 4.92
C HIS A 351 3.68 13.68 4.26
N ARG A 352 2.65 13.10 4.90
CA ARG A 352 1.79 12.05 4.34
C ARG A 352 1.03 12.50 3.10
N CYS A 353 0.52 13.74 3.09
CA CYS A 353 -0.14 14.30 1.91
C CYS A 353 0.82 14.36 0.72
N ARG A 354 2.05 14.81 0.94
CA ARG A 354 3.06 14.98 -0.12
C ARG A 354 3.73 13.68 -0.58
N ARG A 355 4.01 12.76 0.35
CA ARG A 355 4.88 11.60 0.11
C ARG A 355 4.18 10.25 0.20
N GLY A 356 3.17 10.11 1.05
CA GLY A 356 2.49 8.84 1.35
C GLY A 356 2.86 8.31 2.72
N PRO A 357 4.10 7.86 2.93
CA PRO A 357 4.61 7.45 4.23
C PRO A 357 4.52 8.54 5.30
N PRO A 358 4.49 8.17 6.59
CA PRO A 358 4.25 6.81 7.07
C PRO A 358 2.83 6.34 6.75
N HIS A 359 2.67 5.05 6.48
CA HIS A 359 1.33 4.49 6.26
C HIS A 359 0.54 4.38 7.57
N TRP A 360 1.24 4.16 8.69
CA TRP A 360 0.66 4.05 10.02
C TRP A 360 1.25 5.06 11.00
N VAL A 361 0.38 5.69 11.78
CA VAL A 361 0.75 6.56 12.90
C VAL A 361 0.25 5.92 14.17
N ILE A 362 1.17 5.55 15.05
CA ILE A 362 0.85 5.06 16.39
C ILE A 362 1.00 6.24 17.33
N LEU A 363 -0.09 6.68 17.95
CA LEU A 363 -0.07 7.77 18.92
C LEU A 363 -0.40 7.19 20.29
N ASP A 364 0.61 7.11 21.14
CA ASP A 364 0.40 6.75 22.53
C ASP A 364 -0.05 7.96 23.35
N GLU A 365 -0.82 7.67 24.39
CA GLU A 365 -1.50 8.66 25.23
C GLU A 365 -2.24 9.74 24.44
N ALA A 366 -3.03 9.32 23.44
CA ALA A 366 -3.76 10.20 22.53
C ALA A 366 -4.65 11.25 23.25
N HIS A 367 -5.12 10.95 24.46
CA HIS A 367 -5.92 11.86 25.29
C HIS A 367 -5.16 13.09 25.80
N TYR A 368 -3.84 13.13 25.65
CA TYR A 368 -3.02 14.32 25.93
C TYR A 368 -3.35 15.46 24.98
N THR A 369 -3.43 15.19 23.68
CA THR A 369 -3.58 16.23 22.65
C THR A 369 -4.88 16.15 21.87
N LEU A 370 -5.56 15.00 21.80
CA LEU A 370 -6.72 14.78 20.93
C LEU A 370 -8.06 14.91 21.68
N ARG A 371 -8.11 15.85 22.63
CA ARG A 371 -9.29 16.21 23.41
C ARG A 371 -10.24 17.10 22.61
N ALA A 372 -11.46 17.32 23.11
CA ALA A 372 -12.42 18.23 22.49
C ALA A 372 -11.91 19.69 22.36
N ASP A 373 -11.03 20.13 23.26
CA ASP A 373 -10.36 21.45 23.26
C ASP A 373 -8.89 21.37 22.80
N GLY A 374 -8.47 20.23 22.27
CA GLY A 374 -7.11 19.95 21.84
C GLY A 374 -6.84 20.32 20.37
N VAL A 375 -6.03 19.48 19.72
CA VAL A 375 -5.71 19.64 18.29
C VAL A 375 -6.95 19.38 17.45
N ALA A 376 -7.26 20.28 16.52
CA ALA A 376 -8.40 20.14 15.63
C ALA A 376 -8.23 18.93 14.69
N ASP A 377 -9.33 18.23 14.38
CA ASP A 377 -9.30 16.98 13.61
C ASP A 377 -8.69 17.15 12.21
N ASP A 378 -8.92 18.32 11.61
CA ASP A 378 -8.34 18.69 10.33
C ASP A 378 -6.81 18.73 10.42
N ALA A 379 -6.23 19.32 11.46
CA ALA A 379 -4.77 19.35 11.65
C ALA A 379 -4.14 17.96 11.80
N ILE A 380 -4.89 16.97 12.29
CA ILE A 380 -4.45 15.57 12.44
C ILE A 380 -4.53 14.83 11.09
N GLY A 381 -5.60 15.07 10.33
CA GLY A 381 -5.89 14.30 9.11
C GLY A 381 -6.40 12.89 9.41
N ILE A 382 -7.16 12.71 10.50
CA ILE A 382 -7.64 11.38 10.94
C ILE A 382 -8.50 10.68 9.87
N GLU A 383 -9.18 11.44 9.02
CA GLU A 383 -9.99 10.94 7.89
C GLU A 383 -9.15 10.26 6.79
N ASP A 384 -7.85 10.52 6.71
CA ASP A 384 -6.95 9.84 5.76
C ASP A 384 -6.63 8.39 6.19
N LYS A 385 -7.17 7.94 7.34
CA LYS A 385 -7.00 6.62 7.96
C LYS A 385 -5.54 6.29 8.30
N GLY A 386 -5.28 5.08 8.83
CA GLY A 386 -3.93 4.63 9.18
C GLY A 386 -3.44 5.17 10.52
N PHE A 387 -4.34 5.42 11.47
CA PHE A 387 -3.98 5.75 12.85
C PHE A 387 -4.26 4.57 13.78
N CYS A 388 -3.35 4.34 14.73
CA CYS A 388 -3.61 3.55 15.92
C CYS A 388 -3.47 4.49 17.12
N LEU A 389 -4.59 4.75 17.79
CA LEU A 389 -4.66 5.64 18.93
C LEU A 389 -4.71 4.80 20.19
N ILE A 390 -3.77 5.02 21.11
CA ILE A 390 -3.74 4.36 22.40
C ILE A 390 -4.09 5.36 23.49
N THR A 391 -4.94 4.96 24.42
CA THR A 391 -5.33 5.80 25.55
C THR A 391 -5.87 4.95 26.71
N TYR A 392 -5.92 5.54 27.90
CA TYR A 392 -6.73 5.03 29.01
C TYR A 392 -7.95 5.91 29.30
N ARG A 393 -8.11 7.04 28.57
CA ARG A 393 -9.17 8.04 28.73
C ARG A 393 -9.91 8.32 27.42
N ALA A 394 -10.48 7.29 26.81
CA ALA A 394 -11.26 7.43 25.59
C ALA A 394 -12.47 8.38 25.76
N SER A 395 -12.96 8.57 26.99
CA SER A 395 -14.01 9.55 27.31
C SER A 395 -13.62 11.00 26.98
N GLU A 396 -12.33 11.32 26.99
CA GLU A 396 -11.82 12.67 26.78
C GLU A 396 -11.53 13.00 25.31
N LEU A 397 -11.48 11.97 24.45
CA LEU A 397 -11.27 12.14 23.02
C LEU A 397 -12.46 12.87 22.37
N SER A 398 -12.18 13.60 21.29
CA SER A 398 -13.21 14.26 20.51
C SER A 398 -14.20 13.23 19.92
N ASP A 399 -15.47 13.64 19.83
CA ASP A 399 -16.56 12.80 19.32
C ASP A 399 -16.37 12.45 17.83
N SER A 400 -15.73 13.35 17.07
CA SER A 400 -15.35 13.21 15.67
C SER A 400 -14.26 12.17 15.48
N LEU A 401 -13.20 12.21 16.27
CA LEU A 401 -12.12 11.24 16.23
C LEU A 401 -12.64 9.81 16.49
N LEU A 402 -13.52 9.65 17.48
CA LEU A 402 -14.12 8.34 17.74
C LEU A 402 -15.01 7.85 16.60
N ARG A 403 -15.67 8.75 15.86
CA ARG A 403 -16.42 8.38 14.64
C ARG A 403 -15.50 8.01 13.49
N ALA A 404 -14.29 8.55 13.43
CA ALA A 404 -13.30 8.21 12.42
C ALA A 404 -12.62 6.85 12.68
N CYS A 405 -12.75 6.27 13.89
CA CYS A 405 -12.27 4.94 14.27
C CYS A 405 -13.19 3.82 13.75
N ASP A 406 -12.56 2.76 13.23
CA ASP A 406 -13.27 1.65 12.59
C ASP A 406 -13.11 0.33 13.37
N VAL A 407 -11.99 0.21 14.08
CA VAL A 407 -11.64 -0.96 14.90
C VAL A 407 -11.40 -0.50 16.32
N PHE A 408 -12.08 -1.11 17.28
CA PHE A 408 -11.96 -0.81 18.70
C PHE A 408 -11.46 -2.06 19.44
N LEU A 409 -10.39 -1.89 20.20
CA LEU A 409 -9.75 -2.92 21.00
C LEU A 409 -9.76 -2.47 22.46
N PHE A 410 -10.72 -2.96 23.22
CA PHE A 410 -10.92 -2.59 24.61
C PHE A 410 -10.31 -3.63 25.53
N ALA A 411 -9.27 -3.24 26.24
CA ALA A 411 -8.73 -3.99 27.36
C ALA A 411 -9.56 -3.73 28.63
N ARG A 412 -9.18 -4.42 29.70
CA ARG A 412 -9.79 -4.23 31.02
C ARG A 412 -9.87 -2.74 31.40
N THR A 413 -11.07 -2.32 31.78
CA THR A 413 -11.37 -0.94 32.21
C THR A 413 -12.20 -0.99 33.48
N THR A 414 -11.70 -0.37 34.55
CA THR A 414 -12.36 -0.40 35.87
C THR A 414 -12.93 0.95 36.28
N ALA A 415 -12.46 2.05 35.67
CA ALA A 415 -12.95 3.39 35.95
C ALA A 415 -14.42 3.54 35.51
N ALA A 416 -15.33 3.74 36.47
CA ALA A 416 -16.77 3.86 36.21
C ALA A 416 -17.08 4.98 35.20
N THR A 417 -16.39 6.11 35.29
CA THR A 417 -16.55 7.25 34.37
C THR A 417 -16.19 6.89 32.92
N GLU A 418 -15.14 6.09 32.72
CA GLU A 418 -14.76 5.64 31.37
C GLU A 418 -15.76 4.60 30.84
N LEU A 419 -16.20 3.68 31.68
CA LEU A 419 -17.20 2.68 31.30
C LEU A 419 -18.53 3.33 30.90
N ASP A 420 -18.99 4.32 31.64
CA ASP A 420 -20.23 5.04 31.33
C ASP A 420 -20.10 5.88 30.05
N ALA A 421 -18.95 6.54 29.85
CA ALA A 421 -18.68 7.30 28.63
C ALA A 421 -18.57 6.39 27.39
N LEU A 422 -17.87 5.25 27.52
CA LEU A 422 -17.80 4.23 26.48
C LEU A 422 -19.17 3.65 26.19
N ARG A 423 -19.98 3.32 27.20
CA ARG A 423 -21.37 2.87 27.01
C ARG A 423 -22.22 3.88 26.24
N ALA A 424 -22.13 5.17 26.60
CA ALA A 424 -22.89 6.22 25.93
C ALA A 424 -22.46 6.42 24.46
N ARG A 425 -21.17 6.29 24.17
CA ARG A 425 -20.59 6.49 22.83
C ARG A 425 -20.71 5.26 21.93
N LEU A 426 -20.55 4.07 22.50
CA LEU A 426 -20.72 2.77 21.84
C LEU A 426 -22.19 2.35 21.74
N GLY A 427 -23.12 2.98 22.47
CA GLY A 427 -24.57 2.80 22.27
C GLY A 427 -25.09 3.28 20.91
N ARG A 428 -24.22 3.89 20.08
CA ARG A 428 -24.45 4.18 18.65
C ARG A 428 -24.02 3.02 17.74
N LEU A 429 -23.22 2.08 18.24
CA LEU A 429 -22.98 0.81 17.58
C LEU A 429 -24.21 -0.08 17.83
N PRO A 430 -24.57 -0.95 16.87
CA PRO A 430 -25.77 -1.77 16.99
C PRO A 430 -25.68 -2.67 18.22
N ASP A 431 -26.83 -2.86 18.87
CA ASP A 431 -27.02 -3.66 20.07
C ASP A 431 -26.45 -5.07 19.88
N ALA A 432 -25.24 -5.33 20.40
CA ALA A 432 -24.63 -6.66 20.37
C ALA A 432 -25.30 -7.63 21.36
N GLY A 433 -26.27 -7.15 22.18
CA GLY A 433 -26.83 -7.90 23.29
C GLY A 433 -25.85 -8.15 24.43
N VAL A 434 -24.67 -7.50 24.40
CA VAL A 434 -23.59 -7.64 25.38
C VAL A 434 -23.40 -6.32 26.12
N ASP A 435 -23.49 -6.34 27.45
CA ASP A 435 -23.10 -5.19 28.28
C ASP A 435 -21.57 -5.05 28.26
N VAL A 436 -21.08 -4.26 27.30
CA VAL A 436 -19.65 -3.94 27.13
C VAL A 436 -19.02 -3.54 28.47
N GLY A 437 -19.70 -2.73 29.27
CA GLY A 437 -19.15 -2.27 30.54
C GLY A 437 -18.96 -3.40 31.55
N ALA A 438 -19.88 -4.37 31.60
CA ALA A 438 -19.74 -5.55 32.46
C ALA A 438 -18.59 -6.46 31.99
N VAL A 439 -18.42 -6.63 30.68
CA VAL A 439 -17.31 -7.42 30.11
C VAL A 439 -15.97 -6.78 30.44
N LEU A 440 -15.81 -5.47 30.20
CA LEU A 440 -14.55 -4.77 30.40
C LEU A 440 -14.07 -4.73 31.86
N GLN A 441 -14.99 -4.77 32.84
CA GLN A 441 -14.62 -4.81 34.26
C GLN A 441 -13.93 -6.13 34.66
N HIS A 442 -14.33 -7.23 34.00
CA HIS A 442 -13.94 -8.60 34.35
C HIS A 442 -12.97 -9.23 33.35
N LEU A 443 -12.63 -8.50 32.28
CA LEU A 443 -11.69 -8.96 31.27
C LEU A 443 -10.31 -9.27 31.90
N PRO A 444 -9.73 -10.46 31.63
CA PRO A 444 -8.37 -10.79 32.06
C PRO A 444 -7.32 -9.83 31.48
N GLN A 445 -6.19 -9.71 32.17
CA GLN A 445 -5.07 -8.92 31.67
C GLN A 445 -4.50 -9.56 30.40
N GLY A 446 -4.28 -8.76 29.35
CA GLY A 446 -3.80 -9.24 28.06
C GLY A 446 -4.89 -9.78 27.13
N GLU A 447 -6.15 -9.86 27.59
CA GLU A 447 -7.30 -10.08 26.73
C GLU A 447 -7.89 -8.74 26.27
N PHE A 448 -8.59 -8.76 25.13
CA PHE A 448 -9.21 -7.58 24.53
C PHE A 448 -10.58 -7.92 23.96
N LEU A 449 -11.56 -7.06 24.22
CA LEU A 449 -12.82 -7.05 23.49
C LEU A 449 -12.61 -6.28 22.17
N LEU A 450 -12.80 -6.97 21.06
CA LEU A 450 -12.74 -6.40 19.72
C LEU A 450 -14.15 -6.01 19.26
N ILE A 451 -14.30 -4.79 18.74
CA ILE A 451 -15.52 -4.33 18.08
C ILE A 451 -15.15 -3.67 16.74
N ARG A 452 -15.94 -3.90 15.68
CA ARG A 452 -15.70 -3.36 14.34
C ARG A 452 -16.92 -2.65 13.76
N THR A 453 -16.68 -1.58 13.01
CA THR A 453 -17.70 -0.97 12.14
C THR A 453 -17.96 -1.83 10.89
N GLU A 454 -19.03 -1.55 10.14
CA GLU A 454 -19.30 -2.24 8.86
C GLU A 454 -18.25 -1.93 7.77
N GLU A 455 -17.48 -0.86 7.95
CA GLU A 455 -16.38 -0.53 7.04
C GLU A 455 -15.20 -1.48 7.27
N ALA A 456 -14.89 -1.82 8.52
CA ALA A 456 -13.77 -2.68 8.92
C ALA A 456 -14.04 -4.20 8.85
N GLY A 457 -15.24 -4.62 8.43
CA GLY A 457 -15.57 -6.03 8.20
C GLY A 457 -16.96 -6.44 8.67
N PRO A 458 -17.28 -7.76 8.66
CA PRO A 458 -18.48 -8.26 9.31
C PRO A 458 -18.45 -7.85 10.79
N ARG A 459 -19.58 -7.35 11.30
CA ARG A 459 -19.71 -6.98 12.71
C ARG A 459 -19.50 -8.24 13.56
N THR A 460 -18.59 -8.16 14.52
CA THR A 460 -18.24 -9.21 15.49
C THR A 460 -18.14 -8.60 16.86
#